data_AF-A0A081PHB9-F1
#
_entry.id   AF-A0A081PHB9-F1
#
_cell.length_a   1.000
_cell.length_b   1.000
_cell.length_c   1.000
_cell.angle_alpha   90.00
_cell.angle_beta   90.00
_cell.angle_gamma   90.00
#
_symmetry.space_group_name_H-M   'P 1'
#
loop_
_entity.id
_entity.type
_entity.pdbx_description
1 polymer ?
#
loop_
_entity_poly.entity_id
_entity_poly.type
_entity_poly.pdbx_seq_one_letter_code
_entity_poly.pdbx_strand_id
1 'polypeptide(L)'
;MKKFTRKSKIIIFIVLCPVFLSFSANGPADEEAGFVQEMLNTHYAILPDAPALKKYELQVSGTGFCRYKKYYQNGKQEYFSFHFLKYKAADYVGSSTNGILYLHTLNDDVIVQTYREKRGGDIDSMATSLAIPLKNMEPEDLELLQEKFRQLQAKLR
;
A
#
# COMPACT_ATOMS: atom_id res chain seq x y z
N MET A 1 23.29 -56.78 0.03
CA MET A 1 23.47 -55.38 -0.44
C MET A 1 22.11 -54.68 -0.46
N LYS A 2 21.86 -53.67 0.39
CA LYS A 2 20.77 -52.64 0.30
C LYS A 2 20.63 -51.89 1.64
N LYS A 3 21.65 -51.13 2.05
CA LYS A 3 21.53 -50.17 3.19
C LYS A 3 21.95 -48.74 2.82
N PHE A 4 22.34 -48.50 1.57
CA PHE A 4 22.94 -47.23 1.13
C PHE A 4 21.95 -46.21 0.53
N THR A 5 20.72 -46.60 0.20
CA THR A 5 19.76 -45.74 -0.51
C THR A 5 18.93 -44.82 0.40
N ARG A 6 18.83 -45.12 1.71
CA ARG A 6 17.97 -44.34 2.63
C ARG A 6 18.63 -43.07 3.17
N LYS A 7 19.96 -43.08 3.37
CA LYS A 7 20.71 -41.89 3.81
C LYS A 7 20.91 -40.86 2.69
N SER A 8 20.98 -41.32 1.44
CA SER A 8 21.13 -40.44 0.25
C SER A 8 19.91 -39.53 0.03
N LYS A 9 18.68 -40.03 0.23
CA LYS A 9 17.46 -39.21 0.08
C LYS A 9 17.32 -38.09 1.11
N ILE A 10 17.83 -38.29 2.33
CA ILE A 10 17.79 -37.28 3.41
C ILE A 10 18.80 -36.17 3.13
N ILE A 11 19.98 -36.51 2.63
CA ILE A 11 21.01 -35.52 2.26
C ILE A 11 20.52 -34.63 1.11
N ILE A 12 19.82 -35.20 0.12
CA ILE A 12 19.23 -34.43 -0.98
C ILE A 12 18.20 -33.41 -0.45
N PHE A 13 17.37 -33.79 0.53
CA PHE A 13 16.38 -32.87 1.12
C PHE A 13 17.03 -31.75 1.96
N ILE A 14 18.11 -32.05 2.68
CA ILE A 14 18.84 -31.07 3.50
C ILE A 14 19.57 -30.04 2.63
N VAL A 15 20.10 -30.45 1.47
CA VAL A 15 20.77 -29.54 0.53
C VAL A 15 19.78 -28.73 -0.32
N LEU A 16 18.56 -29.24 -0.55
CA LEU A 16 17.53 -28.55 -1.33
C LEU A 16 16.83 -27.43 -0.53
N CYS A 17 16.71 -27.56 0.79
CA CYS A 17 16.09 -26.56 1.67
C CYS A 17 16.73 -25.15 1.62
N PRO A 18 18.07 -24.98 1.69
CA PRO A 18 18.68 -23.65 1.64
C PRO A 18 18.55 -22.97 0.26
N VAL A 19 18.36 -23.73 -0.82
CA VAL A 19 18.14 -23.17 -2.17
C VAL A 19 16.79 -22.45 -2.26
N PHE A 20 15.76 -22.93 -1.56
CA PHE A 20 14.44 -22.29 -1.52
C PHE A 20 14.32 -21.18 -0.46
N LEU A 21 15.18 -21.17 0.56
CA LEU A 21 15.19 -20.11 1.59
C LEU A 21 16.06 -18.90 1.20
N SER A 22 16.94 -19.03 0.21
CA SER A 22 17.85 -17.95 -0.21
C SER A 22 17.19 -16.91 -1.14
N PHE A 23 15.89 -17.05 -1.43
CA PHE A 23 15.17 -16.13 -2.32
C PHE A 23 13.92 -15.54 -1.64
N SER A 24 14.08 -14.96 -0.46
CA SER A 24 13.31 -13.76 -0.10
C SER A 24 14.27 -12.59 -0.04
N ALA A 25 14.85 -12.25 -1.20
CA ALA A 25 15.55 -10.98 -1.36
C ALA A 25 14.47 -9.89 -1.30
N ASN A 26 14.09 -9.50 -0.08
CA ASN A 26 13.28 -8.32 0.15
C ASN A 26 14.04 -7.17 -0.53
N GLY A 27 13.37 -6.49 -1.46
CA GLY A 27 13.90 -5.32 -2.12
C GLY A 27 14.33 -4.27 -1.09
N PRO A 28 15.25 -3.37 -1.45
CA PRO A 28 15.80 -2.39 -0.50
C PRO A 28 14.71 -1.56 0.19
N ALA A 29 13.56 -1.38 -0.46
CA ALA A 29 12.40 -0.61 -0.02
C ALA A 29 11.25 -1.46 0.60
N ASP A 30 11.37 -2.78 0.65
CA ASP A 30 10.28 -3.66 1.14
C ASP A 30 10.01 -3.47 2.64
N GLU A 31 11.03 -3.17 3.44
CA GLU A 31 10.89 -2.92 4.87
C GLU A 31 10.08 -1.64 5.15
N GLU A 32 10.43 -0.53 4.51
CA GLU A 32 9.69 0.73 4.63
C GLU A 32 8.27 0.61 4.07
N ALA A 33 8.10 -0.09 2.94
CA ALA A 33 6.79 -0.33 2.37
C ALA A 33 5.91 -1.18 3.30
N GLY A 34 6.48 -2.20 3.95
CA GLY A 34 5.81 -3.02 4.95
C GLY A 34 5.38 -2.22 6.17
N PHE A 35 6.27 -1.36 6.69
CA PHE A 35 5.95 -0.47 7.81
C PHE A 35 4.81 0.49 7.46
N VAL A 36 4.92 1.17 6.30
CA VAL A 36 3.89 2.09 5.81
C VAL A 36 2.54 1.36 5.64
N GLN A 37 2.55 0.15 5.06
CA GLN A 37 1.37 -0.66 4.89
C GLN A 37 0.68 -0.97 6.23
N GLU A 38 1.45 -1.39 7.24
CA GLU A 38 0.94 -1.72 8.57
C GLU A 38 0.35 -0.50 9.26
N MET A 39 1.04 0.65 9.21
CA MET A 39 0.57 1.89 9.80
C MET A 39 -0.72 2.38 9.14
N LEU A 40 -0.78 2.42 7.81
CA LEU A 40 -1.99 2.83 7.10
C LEU A 40 -3.18 1.89 7.37
N ASN A 41 -2.96 0.59 7.50
CA ASN A 41 -4.02 -0.37 7.83
C ASN A 41 -4.52 -0.21 9.27
N THR A 42 -3.60 -0.02 10.21
CA THR A 42 -3.91 0.12 11.64
C THR A 42 -4.78 1.36 11.89
N HIS A 43 -4.43 2.45 11.23
CA HIS A 43 -5.10 3.73 11.38
C HIS A 43 -6.20 3.96 10.34
N TYR A 44 -6.55 2.99 9.48
CA TYR A 44 -7.58 3.23 8.47
C TYR A 44 -8.96 3.50 9.09
N ALA A 45 -9.62 4.54 8.60
CA ALA A 45 -10.97 4.92 9.00
C ALA A 45 -11.98 4.66 7.87
N ILE A 46 -13.11 4.03 8.21
CA ILE A 46 -14.27 3.99 7.31
C ILE A 46 -15.09 5.23 7.62
N LEU A 47 -15.08 6.20 6.72
CA LEU A 47 -15.92 7.38 6.83
C LEU A 47 -17.40 7.01 6.56
N PRO A 48 -18.36 7.59 7.31
CA PRO A 48 -19.78 7.42 7.06
C PRO A 48 -20.22 8.27 5.87
N ASP A 49 -19.70 7.97 4.68
CA ASP A 49 -20.05 8.66 3.44
C ASP A 49 -21.24 7.98 2.73
N ALA A 50 -21.97 8.76 1.94
CA ALA A 50 -22.97 8.27 1.01
C ALA A 50 -22.44 8.39 -0.44
N PRO A 51 -22.28 7.30 -1.20
CA PRO A 51 -22.68 5.92 -0.90
C PRO A 51 -21.76 5.23 0.11
N ALA A 52 -22.33 4.37 0.95
CA ALA A 52 -21.59 3.63 1.95
C ALA A 52 -20.53 2.71 1.31
N LEU A 53 -19.33 2.73 1.88
CA LEU A 53 -18.22 1.86 1.49
C LEU A 53 -18.53 0.41 1.89
N LYS A 54 -18.50 -0.51 0.93
CA LYS A 54 -18.70 -1.94 1.15
C LYS A 54 -17.40 -2.63 1.58
N LYS A 55 -16.31 -2.35 0.88
CA LYS A 55 -14.96 -2.83 1.21
C LYS A 55 -13.92 -1.90 0.61
N TYR A 56 -12.69 -1.98 1.11
CA TYR A 56 -11.54 -1.32 0.51
C TYR A 56 -10.35 -2.28 0.45
N GLU A 57 -9.40 -1.97 -0.42
CA GLU A 57 -8.13 -2.65 -0.55
C GLU A 57 -7.04 -1.57 -0.62
N LEU A 58 -6.17 -1.50 0.38
CA LEU A 58 -5.05 -0.55 0.41
C LEU A 58 -3.75 -1.35 0.42
N GLN A 59 -2.93 -1.18 -0.61
CA GLN A 59 -1.68 -1.90 -0.77
C GLN A 59 -0.52 -0.95 -1.03
N VAL A 60 0.57 -1.11 -0.27
CA VAL A 60 1.86 -0.47 -0.53
C VAL A 60 2.88 -1.55 -0.85
N SER A 61 3.52 -1.45 -2.02
CA SER A 61 4.57 -2.37 -2.46
C SER A 61 5.96 -1.74 -2.29
N GLY A 62 6.99 -2.56 -2.06
CA GLY A 62 8.38 -2.06 -2.06
C GLY A 62 8.92 -1.71 -3.45
N THR A 63 8.14 -1.94 -4.51
CA THR A 63 8.36 -1.28 -5.81
C THR A 63 7.89 0.17 -5.83
N GLY A 64 7.30 0.67 -4.75
CA GLY A 64 6.93 2.07 -4.58
C GLY A 64 5.50 2.42 -4.99
N PHE A 65 4.65 1.45 -5.31
CA PHE A 65 3.24 1.72 -5.61
C PHE A 65 2.38 1.68 -4.34
N CYS A 66 1.60 2.74 -4.12
CA CYS A 66 0.45 2.75 -3.23
C CYS A 66 -0.82 2.63 -4.07
N ARG A 67 -1.54 1.51 -3.94
CA ARG A 67 -2.77 1.22 -4.65
C ARG A 67 -3.93 1.21 -3.67
N TYR A 68 -4.94 2.00 -3.95
CA TYR A 68 -6.12 2.10 -3.09
C TYR A 68 -7.36 1.84 -3.93
N LYS A 69 -8.10 0.78 -3.59
CA LYS A 69 -9.36 0.42 -4.23
C LYS A 69 -10.49 0.57 -3.24
N LYS A 70 -11.56 1.23 -3.66
CA LYS A 70 -12.80 1.37 -2.90
C LYS A 70 -13.93 0.71 -3.66
N TYR A 71 -14.75 -0.06 -2.95
CA TYR A 71 -15.94 -0.70 -3.47
C TYR A 71 -17.13 -0.19 -2.68
N TYR A 72 -18.09 0.41 -3.36
CA TYR A 72 -19.27 0.98 -2.73
C TYR A 72 -20.47 0.04 -2.81
N GLN A 73 -21.42 0.18 -1.88
CA GLN A 73 -22.62 -0.67 -1.85
C GLN A 73 -23.48 -0.55 -3.10
N ASN A 74 -23.44 0.60 -3.78
CA ASN A 74 -24.19 0.85 -5.01
C ASN A 74 -23.56 0.22 -6.27
N GLY A 75 -22.45 -0.50 -6.14
CA GLY A 75 -21.74 -1.14 -7.25
C GLY A 75 -20.62 -0.30 -7.88
N LYS A 76 -20.51 0.99 -7.52
CA LYS A 76 -19.41 1.88 -7.94
C LYS A 76 -18.08 1.35 -7.39
N GLN A 77 -17.02 1.49 -8.18
CA GLN A 77 -15.66 1.20 -7.75
C GLN A 77 -14.76 2.38 -8.06
N GLU A 78 -13.82 2.68 -7.18
CA GLU A 78 -12.77 3.68 -7.42
C GLU A 78 -11.41 3.04 -7.18
N TYR A 79 -10.48 3.30 -8.09
CA TYR A 79 -9.12 2.82 -8.06
C TYR A 79 -8.18 4.01 -8.12
N PHE A 80 -7.23 4.04 -7.20
CA PHE A 80 -6.17 5.02 -7.15
C PHE A 80 -4.82 4.32 -7.22
N SER A 81 -3.91 4.85 -8.02
CA SER A 81 -2.52 4.41 -8.06
C SER A 81 -1.58 5.60 -7.91
N PHE A 82 -0.85 5.62 -6.81
CA PHE A 82 0.17 6.61 -6.46
C PHE A 82 1.55 5.95 -6.46
N HIS A 83 2.57 6.63 -6.96
CA HIS A 83 3.96 6.12 -6.93
C HIS A 83 4.86 6.98 -6.04
N PHE A 84 5.55 6.38 -5.08
CA PHE A 84 6.39 7.09 -4.10
C PHE A 84 7.57 7.86 -4.71
N LEU A 85 8.08 7.45 -5.88
CA LEU A 85 9.02 8.30 -6.63
C LEU A 85 8.47 9.71 -6.95
N LYS A 86 7.15 9.84 -7.10
CA LYS A 86 6.45 11.11 -7.39
C LYS A 86 5.99 11.86 -6.13
N TYR A 87 6.25 11.29 -4.95
CA TYR A 87 5.92 11.90 -3.67
C TYR A 87 6.60 13.27 -3.53
N LYS A 88 5.81 14.27 -3.13
CA LYS A 88 6.26 15.63 -2.86
C LYS A 88 6.13 15.97 -1.38
N ALA A 89 4.94 15.75 -0.83
CA ALA A 89 4.60 16.09 0.54
C ALA A 89 3.40 15.25 1.01
N ALA A 90 3.18 15.23 2.31
CA ALA A 90 1.98 14.71 2.92
C ALA A 90 1.41 15.74 3.88
N ASP A 91 0.10 15.97 3.78
CA ASP A 91 -0.65 16.84 4.69
C ASP A 91 -1.73 16.03 5.40
N TYR A 92 -1.99 16.34 6.66
CA TYR A 92 -3.06 15.72 7.42
C TYR A 92 -4.08 16.78 7.82
N VAL A 93 -5.34 16.57 7.40
CA VAL A 93 -6.43 17.50 7.69
C VAL A 93 -7.43 16.79 8.59
N GLY A 94 -7.53 17.23 9.85
CA GLY A 94 -8.43 16.66 10.84
C GLY A 94 -7.94 16.85 12.27
N SER A 95 -8.39 15.96 13.15
CA SER A 95 -7.95 15.84 14.55
C SER A 95 -7.15 14.55 14.75
N SER A 96 -6.60 14.34 15.96
CA SER A 96 -5.98 13.07 16.31
C SER A 96 -6.97 11.90 16.24
N THR A 97 -8.26 12.14 16.49
CA THR A 97 -9.27 11.08 16.45
C THR A 97 -9.69 10.69 15.03
N ASN A 98 -9.88 11.65 14.11
CA ASN A 98 -10.26 11.39 12.72
C ASN A 98 -9.71 12.47 11.79
N GLY A 99 -9.26 12.06 10.60
CA GLY A 99 -8.79 13.00 9.58
C GLY A 99 -8.50 12.32 8.25
N ILE A 100 -8.00 13.12 7.32
CA ILE A 100 -7.65 12.68 5.97
C ILE A 100 -6.18 12.99 5.73
N LEU A 101 -5.42 11.93 5.42
CA LEU A 101 -4.05 12.04 4.94
C LEU A 101 -4.07 12.27 3.43
N TYR A 102 -3.50 13.37 2.99
CA TYR A 102 -3.30 13.71 1.59
C TYR A 102 -1.84 13.45 1.21
N LEU A 103 -1.61 12.55 0.26
CA LEU A 103 -0.31 12.34 -0.36
C LEU A 103 -0.23 13.14 -1.66
N HIS A 104 0.66 14.12 -1.72
CA HIS A 104 0.78 15.04 -2.85
C HIS A 104 1.90 14.61 -3.80
N THR A 105 1.65 14.84 -5.08
CA THR A 105 2.61 14.75 -6.18
C THR A 105 2.86 16.13 -6.77
N LEU A 106 3.92 16.28 -7.58
CA LEU A 106 4.23 17.57 -8.21
C LEU A 106 3.30 17.90 -9.38
N ASN A 107 2.98 16.89 -10.20
CA ASN A 107 2.09 17.00 -11.36
C ASN A 107 0.89 16.08 -11.16
N ASP A 108 0.07 15.91 -12.20
CA ASP A 108 -1.01 14.92 -12.21
C ASP A 108 -0.43 13.49 -12.38
N ASP A 109 0.20 12.97 -11.33
CA ASP A 109 0.88 11.67 -11.32
C ASP A 109 0.09 10.57 -10.56
N VAL A 110 -1.10 10.89 -10.02
CA VAL A 110 -2.00 9.91 -9.39
C VAL A 110 -3.05 9.46 -10.38
N ILE A 111 -3.07 8.18 -10.74
CA ILE A 111 -4.10 7.62 -11.61
C ILE A 111 -5.38 7.43 -10.79
N VAL A 112 -6.52 7.89 -11.30
CA VAL A 112 -7.84 7.76 -10.69
C VAL A 112 -8.82 7.17 -11.71
N GLN A 113 -9.23 5.94 -11.45
CA GLN A 113 -10.17 5.19 -12.30
C GLN A 113 -11.45 4.91 -11.53
N THR A 114 -12.57 5.35 -12.07
CA THR A 114 -13.90 5.10 -11.51
C THR A 114 -14.68 4.19 -12.45
N TYR A 115 -15.26 3.12 -11.92
CA TYR A 115 -16.06 2.18 -12.68
C TYR A 115 -17.52 2.17 -12.22
N ARG A 116 -18.43 1.93 -13.16
CA ARG A 116 -19.88 1.77 -12.90
C ARG A 116 -20.50 2.99 -12.21
N GLU A 117 -20.08 4.19 -12.62
CA GLU A 117 -20.70 5.43 -12.16
C GLU A 117 -22.10 5.56 -12.75
N LYS A 118 -23.12 5.75 -11.90
CA LYS A 118 -24.54 5.65 -12.28
C LYS A 118 -24.96 6.63 -13.38
N ARG A 119 -24.18 7.71 -13.58
CA ARG A 119 -24.50 8.81 -14.50
C ARG A 119 -23.49 9.00 -15.64
N GLY A 120 -22.40 8.23 -15.71
CA GLY A 120 -21.27 8.58 -16.57
C GLY A 120 -20.41 7.44 -17.12
N GLY A 121 -20.71 6.17 -16.81
CA GLY A 121 -19.89 5.05 -17.27
C GLY A 121 -18.57 4.93 -16.50
N ASP A 122 -17.51 4.48 -17.18
CA ASP A 122 -16.18 4.34 -16.60
C ASP A 122 -15.35 5.60 -16.92
N ILE A 123 -14.71 6.17 -15.90
CA ILE A 123 -13.95 7.43 -15.98
C ILE A 123 -12.50 7.14 -15.62
N ASP A 124 -11.57 7.56 -16.49
CA ASP A 124 -10.13 7.55 -16.22
C ASP A 124 -9.62 8.98 -16.16
N SER A 125 -8.86 9.31 -15.12
CA SER A 125 -8.38 10.66 -14.85
C SER A 125 -7.06 10.63 -14.09
N MET A 126 -6.35 11.75 -14.11
CA MET A 126 -5.16 11.96 -13.30
C MET A 126 -5.44 13.02 -12.23
N ALA A 127 -4.78 12.90 -11.09
CA ALA A 127 -4.89 13.84 -9.98
C ALA A 127 -3.52 14.17 -9.39
N THR A 128 -3.44 15.28 -8.66
CA THR A 128 -2.23 15.70 -7.95
C THR A 128 -2.08 15.08 -6.57
N SER A 129 -3.11 14.42 -6.03
CA SER A 129 -3.09 13.88 -4.67
C SER A 129 -3.95 12.64 -4.47
N LEU A 130 -3.53 11.79 -3.54
CA LEU A 130 -4.28 10.66 -3.02
C LEU A 130 -4.75 10.96 -1.59
N ALA A 131 -6.06 10.85 -1.33
CA ALA A 131 -6.65 11.04 -0.02
C ALA A 131 -6.96 9.70 0.66
N ILE A 132 -6.47 9.50 1.88
CA ILE A 132 -6.67 8.28 2.68
C ILE A 132 -7.27 8.68 4.03
N PRO A 133 -8.48 8.22 4.38
CA PRO A 133 -9.09 8.50 5.67
C PRO A 133 -8.41 7.70 6.79
N LEU A 134 -7.98 8.38 7.84
CA LEU A 134 -7.34 7.78 9.00
C LEU A 134 -8.03 8.17 10.31
N LYS A 135 -7.79 7.38 11.36
CA LYS A 135 -8.27 7.56 12.73
C LYS A 135 -7.13 7.36 13.72
N ASN A 136 -7.29 7.94 14.91
CA ASN A 136 -6.37 7.78 16.03
C ASN A 136 -4.90 8.02 15.63
N MET A 137 -4.63 9.08 14.88
CA MET A 137 -3.29 9.48 14.46
C MET A 137 -2.75 10.53 15.41
N GLU A 138 -1.82 10.15 16.27
CA GLU A 138 -1.10 11.13 17.10
C GLU A 138 -0.03 11.86 16.25
N PRO A 139 0.42 13.06 16.66
CA PRO A 139 1.43 13.82 15.93
C PRO A 139 2.72 13.03 15.66
N GLU A 140 3.16 12.21 16.61
CA GLU A 140 4.36 11.38 16.51
C GLU A 140 4.20 10.26 15.47
N ASP A 141 3.01 9.64 15.39
CA ASP A 141 2.72 8.63 14.38
C ASP A 141 2.75 9.24 12.97
N LEU A 142 2.20 10.45 12.83
CA LEU A 142 2.21 11.18 11.56
C LEU A 142 3.63 11.56 11.14
N GLU A 143 4.46 12.05 12.07
CA GLU A 143 5.85 12.39 11.78
C GLU A 143 6.65 11.15 11.35
N LEU A 144 6.47 10.03 12.06
CA LEU A 144 7.10 8.76 11.73
C LEU A 144 6.66 8.25 10.36
N LEU A 145 5.37 8.34 10.05
CA LEU A 145 4.81 7.96 8.75
C LEU A 145 5.41 8.80 7.61
N GLN A 146 5.47 10.12 7.79
CA GLN A 146 6.07 11.03 6.82
C GLN A 146 7.55 10.75 6.58
N GLU A 147 8.29 10.45 7.65
CA GLU A 147 9.70 10.07 7.55
C GLU A 147 9.86 8.77 6.76
N LYS A 148 9.00 7.78 7.01
CA LYS A 148 9.00 6.52 6.26
C LYS A 148 8.65 6.71 4.78
N PHE A 149 7.78 7.66 4.43
CA PHE A 149 7.54 8.03 3.04
C PHE A 149 8.80 8.60 2.36
N ARG A 150 9.55 9.47 3.05
CA ARG A 150 10.81 10.03 2.52
C ARG A 150 11.87 8.95 2.35
N GLN A 151 12.01 8.05 3.32
CA GLN A 151 12.93 6.91 3.25
C GLN A 151 12.57 5.97 2.11
N LEU A 152 11.29 5.63 1.97
CA LEU A 152 10.79 4.81 0.87
C LEU A 152 11.10 5.45 -0.48
N GLN A 153 10.81 6.75 -0.65
CA GLN A 153 11.15 7.47 -1.87
C GLN A 153 12.66 7.47 -2.15
N ALA A 154 13.50 7.67 -1.13
CA ALA A 154 14.95 7.70 -1.28
C ALA A 154 15.52 6.34 -1.73
N LYS A 155 14.99 5.22 -1.18
CA LYS A 155 15.43 3.87 -1.54
C LYS A 155 14.94 3.38 -2.91
N LEU A 156 13.93 4.05 -3.48
CA LEU A 156 13.43 3.75 -4.82
C LEU A 156 14.24 4.44 -5.94
N ARG A 157 15.09 5.42 -5.61
CA ARG A 157 15.96 6.14 -6.55
C ARG A 157 17.28 5.42 -6.73
#